data_AF-A0A2K8X3M4-F1
#
_entry.id   AF-A0A2K8X3M4-F1
#
_cell.length_a   1.000
_cell.length_b   1.000
_cell.length_c   1.000
_cell.angle_alpha   90.00
_cell.angle_beta   90.00
_cell.angle_gamma   90.00
#
_symmetry.space_group_name_H-M   'P 1'
#
loop_
_entity.id
_entity.type
_entity.pdbx_description
1 polymer ?
#
loop_
_entity_poly.entity_id
_entity_poly.type
_entity_poly.pdbx_seq_one_letter_code
_entity_poly.pdbx_strand_id
1 'polypeptide(L)'
;MKCLQLPNPTLRRVVHSKYIDIVGVILVTVICFYRGFHETIYYQGGIQFGVPLSGFSDYISKGAFPIGLLSTLGAVVSLLAARMIVKQQNLGNWIGLFTTINSGVIDYLFGNHSAIITYPLTFVIAIIATKKWSEGEQVKKADAKYWLLIL
;
A
#
# COMPACT_ATOMS: atom_id res chain seq x y z
N MET A 1 36.90 0.29 7.01
CA MET A 1 35.56 0.54 6.42
C MET A 1 35.71 1.49 5.25
N LYS A 2 35.38 1.09 4.02
CA LYS A 2 35.36 2.03 2.88
C LYS A 2 34.21 3.01 3.13
N CYS A 3 34.51 4.31 3.18
CA CYS A 3 33.49 5.35 3.19
C CYS A 3 32.67 5.19 1.91
N LEU A 4 31.39 4.81 2.04
CA LEU A 4 30.46 4.71 0.93
C LEU A 4 30.30 6.11 0.31
N GLN A 5 31.04 6.36 -0.77
CA GLN A 5 30.87 7.60 -1.53
C GLN A 5 29.46 7.60 -2.10
N LEU A 6 28.66 8.58 -1.67
CA LEU A 6 27.29 8.73 -2.14
C LEU A 6 27.33 9.46 -3.48
N PRO A 7 26.91 8.84 -4.59
CA PRO A 7 27.01 9.46 -5.91
C PRO A 7 26.14 10.72 -6.04
N ASN A 8 25.05 10.85 -5.26
CA ASN A 8 24.22 12.05 -5.23
C ASN A 8 23.63 12.32 -3.82
N PRO A 9 24.28 13.17 -2.99
CA PRO A 9 23.84 13.42 -1.62
C PRO A 9 22.52 14.20 -1.54
N THR A 10 22.26 15.11 -2.49
CA THR A 10 21.03 15.90 -2.56
C THR A 10 19.83 15.00 -2.84
N LEU A 11 19.93 14.13 -3.84
CA LEU A 11 18.88 13.17 -4.17
C LEU A 11 18.59 12.25 -2.99
N ARG A 12 19.63 11.75 -2.33
CA ARG A 12 19.45 10.91 -1.13
C ARG A 12 18.72 11.66 -0.02
N ARG A 13 19.04 12.94 0.21
CA ARG A 13 18.33 13.76 1.21
C ARG A 13 16.85 13.91 0.88
N VAL A 14 16.52 14.14 -0.39
CA VAL A 14 15.12 14.22 -0.86
C VAL A 14 14.40 12.89 -0.65
N VAL A 15 14.98 11.78 -1.11
CA VAL A 15 14.40 10.43 -0.96
C VAL A 15 14.12 10.10 0.50
N HIS A 16 15.06 10.39 1.40
CA HIS A 16 14.94 10.11 2.83
C HIS A 16 14.14 11.17 3.61
N SER A 17 13.62 12.22 2.96
CA SER A 17 12.85 13.27 3.63
C SER A 17 11.59 12.72 4.30
N LYS A 18 11.44 13.00 5.60
CA LYS A 18 10.22 12.69 6.37
C LYS A 18 9.04 13.59 5.98
N TYR A 19 9.34 14.82 5.55
CA TYR A 19 8.30 15.78 5.16
C TYR A 19 7.52 15.31 3.94
N ILE A 20 8.19 14.66 2.98
CA ILE A 20 7.52 14.07 1.81
C ILE A 20 6.57 12.96 2.24
N ASP A 21 6.94 12.16 3.24
CA ASP A 21 6.04 11.12 3.76
C ASP A 21 4.80 11.75 4.42
N ILE A 22 5.00 12.77 5.27
CA ILE A 22 3.91 13.47 5.95
C ILE A 22 2.95 14.11 4.94
N VAL A 23 3.49 14.81 3.94
CA VAL A 23 2.68 15.40 2.85
C VAL A 23 1.89 14.32 2.12
N GLY A 24 2.52 13.18 1.80
CA GLY A 24 1.84 12.05 1.17
C GLY A 24 0.71 11.49 2.01
N VAL A 25 0.93 11.28 3.32
CA VAL A 25 -0.11 10.81 4.26
C VAL A 25 -1.27 11.80 4.33
N ILE A 26 -0.98 13.08 4.57
CA ILE A 26 -2.01 14.12 4.65
C ILE A 26 -2.83 14.18 3.36
N LEU A 27 -2.17 14.19 2.20
CA LEU A 27 -2.82 14.26 0.91
C LEU A 27 -3.77 13.07 0.70
N VAL A 28 -3.29 11.84 0.90
CA VAL A 28 -4.11 10.63 0.71
C VAL A 28 -5.28 10.62 1.70
N THR A 29 -5.03 10.90 2.98
CA THR A 29 -6.09 10.92 4.00
C THR A 29 -7.14 11.99 3.67
N VAL A 30 -6.74 13.22 3.36
CA VAL A 30 -7.69 14.30 3.01
C VAL A 30 -8.54 13.93 1.80
N ILE A 31 -7.94 13.37 0.74
CA ILE A 31 -8.69 12.94 -0.46
C ILE A 31 -9.66 11.82 -0.11
N CYS A 32 -9.25 10.82 0.67
CA CYS A 32 -10.13 9.72 1.07
C CYS A 32 -11.33 10.20 1.89
N PHE A 33 -11.11 11.14 2.82
CA PHE A 33 -12.19 11.74 3.60
C PHE A 33 -13.09 12.63 2.75
N TYR A 34 -12.52 13.46 1.88
CA TYR A 34 -13.26 14.32 0.95
C TYR A 34 -14.15 13.51 -0.02
N ARG A 35 -13.70 12.32 -0.41
CA ARG A 35 -14.48 11.39 -1.27
C ARG A 35 -15.50 10.56 -0.49
N GLY A 36 -15.62 10.73 0.82
CA GLY A 36 -16.59 10.02 1.65
C GLY A 36 -16.28 8.54 1.86
N PHE A 37 -15.03 8.09 1.65
CA PHE A 37 -14.71 6.66 1.80
C PHE A 37 -14.97 6.14 3.21
N HIS A 38 -14.77 6.95 4.25
CA HIS A 38 -15.02 6.57 5.64
C HIS A 38 -16.50 6.18 5.92
N GLU A 39 -17.43 6.58 5.07
CA GLU A 39 -18.86 6.28 5.16
C GLU A 39 -19.26 5.02 4.37
N THR A 40 -18.27 4.23 3.91
CA THR A 40 -18.50 3.04 3.10
C THR A 40 -18.39 1.76 3.95
N ILE A 41 -19.42 0.92 3.89
CA ILE A 41 -19.45 -0.40 4.54
C ILE A 41 -19.81 -1.48 3.52
N TYR A 42 -19.42 -2.72 3.82
CA TYR A 42 -19.93 -3.91 3.14
C TYR A 42 -20.91 -4.62 4.07
N TYR A 43 -22.17 -4.73 3.66
CA TYR A 43 -23.23 -5.30 4.48
C TYR A 43 -24.24 -6.05 3.61
N GLN A 44 -24.72 -7.20 4.08
CA GLN A 44 -25.70 -8.05 3.37
C GLN A 44 -25.30 -8.40 1.92
N GLY A 45 -24.00 -8.61 1.66
CA GLY A 45 -23.52 -9.02 0.34
C GLY A 45 -23.32 -7.87 -0.66
N GLY A 46 -23.42 -6.61 -0.24
CA GLY A 46 -23.21 -5.46 -1.10
C GLY A 46 -22.48 -4.31 -0.41
N ILE A 47 -21.96 -3.40 -1.22
CA ILE A 47 -21.34 -2.15 -0.76
C ILE A 47 -22.44 -1.11 -0.54
N GLN A 48 -22.39 -0.45 0.60
CA GLN A 48 -23.27 0.66 0.95
C GLN A 48 -22.41 1.91 1.20
N PHE A 49 -22.82 3.02 0.61
CA PHE A 49 -22.15 4.32 0.72
C PHE A 49 -22.99 5.29 1.55
N GLY A 50 -22.36 6.32 2.13
CA GLY A 50 -23.06 7.38 2.85
C GLY A 50 -23.64 6.96 4.20
N VAL A 51 -23.06 5.92 4.83
CA VAL A 51 -23.51 5.46 6.15
C VAL A 51 -23.01 6.42 7.23
N PRO A 52 -23.92 7.02 8.04
CA PRO A 52 -23.52 7.96 9.07
C PRO A 52 -22.61 7.32 10.12
N LEU A 53 -21.54 8.04 10.49
CA LEU A 53 -20.61 7.61 11.53
C LEU A 53 -21.29 7.40 12.90
N SER A 54 -22.35 8.14 13.18
CA SER A 54 -23.09 8.06 14.46
C SER A 54 -23.74 6.69 14.71
N GLY A 55 -24.05 5.93 13.65
CA GLY A 55 -24.63 4.58 13.74
C GLY A 55 -23.63 3.46 13.42
N PHE A 56 -22.37 3.81 13.14
CA PHE A 56 -21.39 2.88 12.59
C PHE A 56 -21.18 1.65 13.48
N SER A 57 -21.09 1.84 14.81
CA SER A 57 -20.91 0.74 15.75
C SER A 57 -22.02 -0.30 15.69
N ASP A 58 -23.27 0.13 15.51
CA ASP A 58 -24.43 -0.76 15.39
C ASP A 58 -24.36 -1.59 14.10
N TYR A 59 -23.96 -0.97 12.99
CA TYR A 59 -23.70 -1.71 11.74
C TYR A 59 -22.61 -2.76 11.91
N ILE A 60 -21.48 -2.41 12.55
CA ILE A 60 -20.39 -3.37 12.80
C ILE A 60 -20.86 -4.52 13.70
N SER A 61 -21.61 -4.23 14.77
CA SER A 61 -22.19 -5.26 15.64
C SER A 61 -23.17 -6.20 14.91
N LYS A 62 -23.84 -5.70 13.87
CA LYS A 62 -24.72 -6.49 12.99
C LYS A 62 -23.97 -7.25 11.89
N GLY A 63 -22.64 -7.18 11.86
CA GLY A 63 -21.79 -7.89 10.91
C GLY A 63 -21.43 -7.10 9.65
N ALA A 64 -21.64 -5.78 9.64
CA ALA A 64 -21.09 -4.95 8.57
C ALA A 64 -19.56 -4.90 8.64
N PHE A 65 -18.92 -4.95 7.48
CA PHE A 65 -17.47 -4.82 7.37
C PHE A 65 -17.11 -3.37 7.01
N PRO A 66 -16.22 -2.70 7.76
CA PRO A 66 -15.89 -1.28 7.59
C PRO A 66 -14.93 -1.05 6.41
N ILE A 67 -15.34 -1.44 5.20
CA ILE A 67 -14.48 -1.49 4.02
C ILE A 67 -13.86 -0.14 3.69
N GLY A 68 -14.59 0.95 3.90
CA GLY A 68 -14.14 2.30 3.62
C GLY A 68 -13.01 2.80 4.51
N LEU A 69 -13.13 2.54 5.82
CA LEU A 69 -12.09 2.86 6.80
C LEU A 69 -10.84 1.99 6.58
N LEU A 70 -11.03 0.69 6.33
CA LEU A 70 -9.92 -0.23 6.05
C LEU A 70 -9.22 0.08 4.73
N SER A 71 -9.96 0.52 3.71
CA SER A 71 -9.39 0.98 2.43
C SER A 71 -8.56 2.25 2.62
N THR A 72 -9.10 3.23 3.37
CA THR A 72 -8.39 4.48 3.66
C THR A 72 -7.10 4.23 4.45
N LEU A 73 -7.18 3.43 5.52
CA LEU A 73 -5.99 3.05 6.29
C LEU A 73 -5.00 2.25 5.44
N GLY A 74 -5.49 1.28 4.66
CA GLY A 74 -4.69 0.46 3.76
C GLY A 74 -3.93 1.30 2.73
N ALA A 75 -4.57 2.32 2.15
CA ALA A 75 -3.95 3.23 1.19
C ALA A 75 -2.81 4.04 1.84
N VAL A 76 -3.03 4.57 3.05
CA VAL A 76 -1.99 5.30 3.80
C VAL A 76 -0.81 4.40 4.14
N VAL A 77 -1.07 3.20 4.67
CA VAL A 77 -0.03 2.23 5.03
C VAL A 77 0.73 1.75 3.79
N SER A 78 0.03 1.53 2.67
CA SER A 78 0.63 1.15 1.39
C SER A 78 1.55 2.25 0.84
N LEU A 79 1.12 3.51 0.91
CA LEU A 79 1.98 4.65 0.55
C LEU A 79 3.25 4.68 1.41
N LEU A 80 3.12 4.51 2.73
CA LEU A 80 4.27 4.47 3.63
C LEU A 80 5.19 3.29 3.32
N ALA A 81 4.65 2.12 3.01
CA ALA A 81 5.42 0.96 2.57
C ALA A 81 6.24 1.28 1.31
N ALA A 82 5.62 1.88 0.30
CA ALA A 82 6.30 2.31 -0.92
C ALA A 82 7.42 3.33 -0.62
N ARG A 83 7.17 4.31 0.28
CA ARG A 83 8.19 5.27 0.73
C ARG A 83 9.37 4.58 1.41
N MET A 84 9.12 3.57 2.22
CA MET A 84 10.17 2.79 2.90
C MET A 84 10.99 1.94 1.92
N ILE A 85 10.35 1.37 0.90
CA ILE A 85 11.04 0.66 -0.18
C ILE A 85 11.98 1.59 -0.94
N VAL A 86 11.53 2.81 -1.28
CA VAL A 86 12.37 3.82 -1.95
C VAL A 86 13.56 4.24 -1.06
N LYS A 87 13.38 4.24 0.26
CA LYS A 87 14.46 4.46 1.24
C LYS A 87 15.32 3.22 1.50
N GLN A 88 15.10 2.15 0.72
CA GLN A 88 15.81 0.87 0.80
C GLN A 88 15.71 0.20 2.18
N GLN A 89 14.54 0.32 2.82
CA GLN A 89 14.26 -0.29 4.12
C GLN A 89 13.45 -1.57 3.94
N ASN A 90 13.97 -2.70 4.42
CA ASN A 90 13.29 -4.01 4.31
C ASN A 90 11.91 -4.04 4.95
N LEU A 91 11.68 -3.23 5.98
CA LEU A 91 10.38 -3.12 6.64
C LEU A 91 9.28 -2.67 5.66
N GLY A 92 9.62 -1.87 4.64
CA GLY A 92 8.67 -1.49 3.59
C GLY A 92 8.18 -2.69 2.78
N ASN A 93 9.05 -3.64 2.46
CA ASN A 93 8.68 -4.86 1.74
C ASN A 93 7.71 -5.73 2.56
N TRP A 94 7.99 -5.88 3.86
CA TRP A 94 7.11 -6.62 4.78
C TRP A 94 5.73 -5.97 4.93
N ILE A 95 5.68 -4.65 5.12
CA ILE A 95 4.39 -3.93 5.16
C ILE A 95 3.66 -4.07 3.81
N GLY A 96 4.39 -3.98 2.69
CA GLY A 96 3.87 -4.19 1.34
C GLY A 96 3.13 -5.53 1.19
N LEU A 97 3.70 -6.60 1.75
CA LEU A 97 3.09 -7.93 1.76
C LEU A 97 1.73 -7.95 2.46
N PHE A 98 1.63 -7.35 3.66
CA PHE A 98 0.35 -7.24 4.38
C PHE A 98 -0.65 -6.37 3.65
N THR A 99 -0.20 -5.25 3.07
CA THR A 99 -1.09 -4.38 2.29
C THR A 99 -1.61 -5.05 1.03
N THR A 100 -0.85 -5.98 0.44
CA THR A 100 -1.31 -6.79 -0.71
C THR A 100 -2.49 -7.68 -0.32
N ILE A 101 -2.47 -8.29 0.86
CA ILE A 101 -3.62 -9.06 1.37
C ILE A 101 -4.82 -8.14 1.56
N ASN A 102 -4.64 -7.01 2.26
CA ASN A 102 -5.71 -6.05 2.51
C ASN A 102 -6.34 -5.55 1.20
N SER A 103 -5.52 -5.13 0.24
CA SER A 103 -5.97 -4.69 -1.07
C SER A 103 -6.73 -5.80 -1.81
N GLY A 104 -6.26 -7.05 -1.75
CA GLY A 104 -6.93 -8.18 -2.40
C GLY A 104 -8.30 -8.48 -1.82
N VAL A 105 -8.43 -8.44 -0.49
CA VAL A 105 -9.73 -8.60 0.19
C VAL A 105 -10.67 -7.47 -0.22
N ILE A 106 -10.20 -6.22 -0.16
CA ILE A 106 -11.04 -5.06 -0.50
C ILE A 106 -11.47 -5.13 -1.96
N ASP A 107 -10.54 -5.34 -2.89
CA ASP A 107 -10.81 -5.39 -4.34
C ASP A 107 -11.80 -6.51 -4.69
N TYR A 108 -11.67 -7.68 -4.06
CA TYR A 108 -12.65 -8.76 -4.19
C TYR A 108 -14.04 -8.36 -3.69
N LEU A 109 -14.13 -7.71 -2.52
CA LEU A 109 -15.39 -7.21 -1.96
C LEU A 109 -16.02 -6.09 -2.81
N PHE A 110 -15.21 -5.38 -3.60
CA PHE A 110 -15.67 -4.43 -4.63
C PHE A 110 -16.18 -5.10 -5.91
N GLY A 111 -16.19 -6.43 -5.97
CA GLY A 111 -16.72 -7.21 -7.09
C GLY A 111 -15.65 -7.63 -8.11
N ASN A 112 -14.37 -7.39 -7.84
CA ASN A 112 -13.31 -7.87 -8.71
C ASN A 112 -13.08 -9.38 -8.50
N HIS A 113 -13.79 -10.20 -9.27
CA HIS A 113 -13.64 -11.66 -9.20
C HIS A 113 -12.23 -12.14 -9.55
N SER A 114 -11.49 -11.42 -10.40
CA SER A 114 -10.11 -11.77 -10.74
C SER A 114 -9.16 -11.65 -9.55
N ALA A 115 -9.53 -10.90 -8.50
CA ALA A 115 -8.73 -10.75 -7.29
C ALA A 115 -8.38 -12.10 -6.62
N ILE A 116 -9.22 -13.11 -6.80
CA ILE A 116 -8.98 -14.47 -6.28
C ILE A 116 -7.76 -15.16 -6.91
N ILE A 117 -7.30 -14.70 -8.08
CA ILE A 117 -6.11 -15.22 -8.75
C ILE A 117 -4.98 -14.20 -8.72
N THR A 118 -5.27 -12.94 -9.04
CA THR A 118 -4.24 -11.91 -9.21
C THR A 118 -3.52 -11.58 -7.91
N TYR A 119 -4.24 -11.51 -6.78
CA TYR A 119 -3.61 -11.21 -5.49
C TYR A 119 -2.81 -12.37 -4.90
N PRO A 120 -3.27 -13.65 -4.95
CA PRO A 120 -2.42 -14.77 -4.55
C PRO A 120 -1.13 -14.87 -5.38
N LEU A 121 -1.21 -14.66 -6.69
CA LEU A 121 -0.01 -14.61 -7.54
C LEU A 121 0.92 -13.46 -7.13
N THR A 122 0.36 -12.26 -6.96
CA THR A 122 1.11 -11.07 -6.50
C THR A 122 1.77 -11.32 -5.14
N PHE A 123 1.07 -11.96 -4.23
CA PHE A 123 1.55 -12.30 -2.89
C PHE A 123 2.76 -13.25 -2.94
N VAL A 124 2.69 -14.31 -3.76
CA VAL A 124 3.82 -15.25 -3.94
C VAL A 124 5.04 -14.52 -4.52
N ILE A 125 4.84 -13.69 -5.56
CA ILE A 125 5.94 -12.90 -6.15
C ILE A 125 6.52 -11.94 -5.11
N ALA A 126 5.67 -11.28 -4.32
CA ALA A 126 6.09 -10.33 -3.28
C ALA A 126 6.88 -11.02 -2.17
N ILE A 127 6.53 -12.24 -1.76
CA ILE A 127 7.31 -13.04 -0.80
C ILE A 127 8.70 -13.31 -1.35
N ILE A 128 8.79 -13.81 -2.59
CA ILE A 128 10.08 -14.18 -3.20
C ILE A 128 10.96 -12.92 -3.33
N ALA A 129 10.38 -11.80 -3.78
CA ALA A 129 11.08 -10.53 -3.90
C ALA A 129 11.55 -10.02 -2.53
N THR A 130 10.69 -10.06 -1.50
CA THR A 130 11.01 -9.63 -0.13
C THR A 130 12.16 -10.46 0.45
N LYS A 131 12.12 -11.78 0.26
CA LYS A 131 13.18 -12.69 0.71
C LYS A 131 14.52 -12.37 0.04
N LYS A 132 14.56 -12.33 -1.29
CA LYS A 132 15.80 -12.02 -2.05
C LYS A 132 16.38 -10.66 -1.66
N TRP A 133 15.51 -9.65 -1.54
CA TRP A 133 15.94 -8.32 -1.11
C TRP A 133 16.52 -8.33 0.31
N SER A 134 15.93 -9.11 1.23
CA SER A 134 16.45 -9.28 2.59
C SER A 134 17.81 -9.99 2.66
N GLU A 135 18.10 -10.85 1.69
CA GLU A 135 19.38 -11.53 1.52
C GLU A 135 20.47 -10.64 0.90
N GLY A 136 20.13 -9.40 0.52
CA GLY A 136 21.07 -8.41 0.01
C GLY A 136 21.25 -8.40 -1.51
N GLU A 137 20.27 -8.93 -2.26
CA GLU A 137 20.25 -8.89 -3.73
C GLU A 137 20.50 -7.45 -4.22
N GLN A 138 21.43 -7.30 -5.16
CA GLN A 138 21.79 -6.01 -5.74
C GLN A 138 21.10 -5.80 -7.08
N VAL A 139 20.83 -4.54 -7.40
CA VAL A 139 20.31 -4.15 -8.72
C VAL A 139 21.32 -4.58 -9.79
N LYS A 140 20.87 -5.42 -10.72
CA LYS A 140 21.69 -5.97 -11.80
C LYS A 140 21.83 -4.92 -12.90
N LYS A 141 22.91 -5.00 -13.67
CA LYS A 141 23.08 -4.13 -14.87
C LYS A 141 21.96 -4.32 -15.88
N ALA A 142 21.38 -5.52 -15.96
CA ALA A 142 20.21 -5.80 -16.79
C ALA A 142 18.98 -5.00 -16.33
N ASP A 143 18.88 -4.68 -15.03
CA ASP A 143 17.72 -3.97 -14.49
C ASP A 143 17.63 -2.53 -14.98
N ALA A 144 18.76 -1.94 -15.37
CA ALA A 144 18.81 -0.63 -16.02
C ALA A 144 18.07 -0.62 -17.38
N LYS A 145 17.86 -1.79 -18.01
CA LYS A 145 17.10 -1.91 -19.25
C LYS A 145 15.58 -1.93 -19.02
N TYR A 146 15.10 -2.22 -17.80
CA TYR A 146 13.65 -2.24 -17.52
C TYR A 146 13.00 -0.86 -17.54
N TRP A 147 13.78 0.23 -17.58
CA TRP A 147 13.26 1.58 -17.85
C TRP A 147 12.55 1.68 -19.22
N LEU A 148 12.86 0.81 -20.18
CA LEU A 148 12.30 0.82 -21.54
C LEU A 148 10.91 0.17 -21.67
N LEU A 149 10.35 -0.44 -20.63
CA LEU A 149 9.00 -1.05 -20.71
C LEU A 149 7.85 -0.03 -20.58
N ILE A 150 8.15 1.28 -20.57
CA ILE A 150 7.17 2.39 -20.47
C ILE A 150 7.37 3.41 -21.61
N LEU A 151 7.81 2.98 -22.79
CA LEU A 151 7.77 3.79 -24.02
C LEU A 151 7.14 2.98 -25.16
#